data_AF-A0A970EGG4-F1
#
_entry.id   AF-A0A970EGG4-F1
#
_cell.length_a   1.000
_cell.length_b   1.000
_cell.length_c   1.000
_cell.angle_alpha   90.00
_cell.angle_beta   90.00
_cell.angle_gamma   90.00
#
_symmetry.space_group_name_H-M   'P 1'
#
loop_
_entity.id
_entity.type
_entity.pdbx_description
1 polymer ?
#
loop_
_entity_poly.entity_id
_entity_poly.type
_entity_poly.pdbx_seq_one_letter_code
_entity_poly.pdbx_strand_id
1 'polypeptide(L)'
;MIKKPISALFISLVFILSTFTFLPKANGENPKVAVVLDGEVLDFDVPAQIIDGRTMVPMRAIFEKLGMLVTYDPATKKITATKKKNTIIMEIGKNSFTKNGEEIALDTPPQIDGGRTLVPLRALVESLNLKVSWDGATYTANLETADEHKDESWKDNLVNVDLTNKTIKGEGAKFTNDSLLITKGGDYELTGNFSGYVHVNTKDRVKLRLSGVNIKNENGPAIFFEDTDKGFITISDGTQNYLEDGSEYSIDAKAALFSNDDLEIKGKGTLNIKANYNHGIKSDDDITIENGNINITSVNDGINANDGIQITGGNITITAKGDGISSDGYLEIFCGNINITTTGEIQVNNNQFPGIFGGGRQGGPMTPPQQWQNPQNPQWQPPQGQNPPQQGMEFVPPNNRNLPPNQQTPIQENPQIPNAQNNAQEETNSTNDASSKGLKARTNLVVSGGTITLNTTDHAVHSQDLIIIYGGAFDIQSQYKKGFSGHGNVYINGGDIIINKCTEGIESKAILTIQGGNIRILSSDDGLNTGGGGQF
;
A
#
# COMPACT_ATOMS: atom_id res chain seq x y z
N MET A 1 -30.30 -67.03 -13.09
CA MET A 1 -29.39 -67.53 -12.04
C MET A 1 -28.44 -66.42 -11.66
N ILE A 2 -28.28 -66.16 -10.34
CA ILE A 2 -27.16 -65.44 -9.67
C ILE A 2 -27.15 -63.91 -9.90
N LYS A 3 -27.75 -63.08 -9.01
CA LYS A 3 -27.27 -62.50 -7.73
C LYS A 3 -26.03 -61.58 -7.85
N LYS A 4 -26.22 -60.29 -7.49
CA LYS A 4 -25.26 -59.15 -7.41
C LYS A 4 -24.09 -59.41 -6.42
N PRO A 5 -22.99 -58.62 -6.43
CA PRO A 5 -22.92 -57.37 -5.60
C PRO A 5 -22.16 -56.20 -6.28
N ILE A 6 -22.64 -54.94 -6.22
CA ILE A 6 -22.19 -53.87 -5.30
C ILE A 6 -20.70 -53.94 -4.96
N SER A 7 -19.89 -53.11 -5.63
CA SER A 7 -18.50 -52.83 -5.22
C SER A 7 -18.46 -51.50 -4.47
N ALA A 8 -18.17 -51.59 -3.18
CA ALA A 8 -17.88 -50.47 -2.30
C ALA A 8 -16.51 -49.89 -2.65
N LEU A 9 -16.42 -48.58 -2.80
CA LEU A 9 -15.17 -47.85 -2.94
C LEU A 9 -14.51 -47.76 -1.56
N PHE A 10 -13.44 -48.54 -1.35
CA PHE A 10 -12.57 -48.42 -0.18
C PHE A 10 -11.72 -47.15 -0.32
N ILE A 11 -12.06 -46.11 0.45
CA ILE A 11 -11.11 -45.04 0.75
C ILE A 11 -10.13 -45.62 1.77
N SER A 12 -8.92 -45.92 1.32
CA SER A 12 -7.81 -46.32 2.17
C SER A 12 -7.35 -45.12 3.00
N LEU A 13 -7.97 -44.93 4.16
CA LEU A 13 -7.50 -44.03 5.21
C LEU A 13 -6.24 -44.65 5.82
N VAL A 14 -5.06 -44.21 5.39
CA VAL A 14 -3.78 -44.58 6.00
C VAL A 14 -3.70 -43.86 7.35
N PHE A 15 -4.20 -44.50 8.40
CA PHE A 15 -3.85 -44.16 9.78
C PHE A 15 -2.38 -44.57 10.00
N ILE A 16 -1.46 -43.62 9.91
CA ILE A 16 -0.11 -43.79 10.45
C ILE A 16 -0.28 -43.80 11.98
N LEU A 17 -0.44 -45.01 12.53
CA LEU A 17 -0.38 -45.25 13.96
C LEU A 17 1.08 -45.10 14.40
N SER A 18 1.51 -43.86 14.66
CA SER A 18 2.77 -43.60 15.33
C SER A 18 2.66 -44.11 16.77
N THR A 19 3.36 -45.19 17.07
CA THR A 19 3.55 -45.64 18.45
C THR A 19 4.34 -44.55 19.18
N PHE A 20 3.66 -43.69 19.94
CA PHE A 20 4.29 -42.80 20.89
C PHE A 20 4.91 -43.63 22.01
N THR A 21 6.21 -43.87 21.93
CA THR A 21 7.00 -44.33 23.07
C THR A 21 7.02 -43.21 24.10
N PHE A 22 6.40 -43.42 25.26
CA PHE A 22 6.54 -42.54 26.43
C PHE A 22 8.02 -42.47 26.83
N LEU A 23 8.68 -41.35 26.54
CA LEU A 23 9.96 -41.01 27.16
C LEU A 23 9.67 -40.41 28.55
N PRO A 24 10.35 -40.87 29.61
CA PRO A 24 10.24 -40.23 30.91
C PRO A 24 10.79 -38.80 30.83
N LYS A 25 10.10 -37.91 31.54
CA LYS A 25 10.44 -36.48 31.68
C LYS A 25 11.90 -36.31 32.10
N ALA A 26 12.72 -35.77 31.21
CA ALA A 26 14.05 -35.28 31.58
C ALA A 26 13.88 -34.00 32.41
N ASN A 27 14.43 -34.01 33.61
CA ASN A 27 14.49 -32.85 34.49
C ASN A 27 15.50 -31.83 33.92
N GLY A 28 15.06 -30.59 33.70
CA GLY A 28 15.95 -29.42 33.73
C GLY A 28 15.91 -28.47 32.52
N GLU A 29 15.30 -28.83 31.39
CA GLU A 29 15.11 -27.89 30.28
C GLU A 29 13.67 -27.39 30.26
N ASN A 30 13.50 -26.06 30.13
CA ASN A 30 12.20 -25.49 29.83
C ASN A 30 11.69 -26.15 28.53
N PRO A 31 10.42 -26.61 28.49
CA PRO A 31 9.88 -27.24 27.31
C PRO A 31 9.95 -26.27 26.13
N LYS A 32 10.54 -26.70 25.01
CA LYS A 32 10.55 -25.92 23.77
C LYS A 32 9.12 -25.73 23.30
N VAL A 33 8.68 -24.47 23.21
CA VAL A 33 7.36 -24.17 22.69
C VAL A 33 7.38 -24.25 21.17
N ALA A 34 6.50 -25.06 20.60
CA ALA A 34 6.27 -25.11 19.16
C ALA A 34 5.13 -24.17 18.77
N VAL A 35 5.24 -23.52 17.62
CA VAL A 35 4.16 -22.72 17.04
C VAL A 35 3.85 -23.30 15.67
N VAL A 36 2.58 -23.58 15.41
CA VAL A 36 2.09 -24.16 14.15
C VAL A 36 1.10 -23.19 13.53
N LEU A 37 1.30 -22.81 12.27
CA LEU A 37 0.39 -21.95 11.51
C LEU A 37 -0.13 -22.73 10.31
N ASP A 38 -1.45 -22.93 10.22
CA ASP A 38 -2.12 -23.66 9.15
C ASP A 38 -1.53 -25.07 8.89
N GLY A 39 -1.09 -25.73 9.96
CA GLY A 39 -0.45 -27.04 9.92
C GLY A 39 1.05 -27.02 9.62
N GLU A 40 1.64 -25.88 9.29
CA GLU A 40 3.08 -25.70 9.12
C GLU A 40 3.75 -25.34 10.46
N VAL A 41 4.77 -26.09 10.86
CA VAL A 41 5.57 -25.75 12.04
C VAL A 41 6.45 -24.54 11.72
N LEU A 42 6.32 -23.47 12.50
CA LEU A 42 7.17 -22.29 12.37
C LEU A 42 8.53 -22.57 13.02
N ASP A 43 9.58 -22.45 12.22
CA ASP A 43 10.95 -22.52 12.70
C ASP A 43 11.44 -21.14 13.12
N PHE A 44 12.14 -21.08 14.25
CA PHE A 44 12.64 -19.85 14.82
C PHE A 44 14.13 -19.96 15.12
N ASP A 45 14.89 -18.94 14.72
CA ASP A 45 16.29 -18.80 15.09
C ASP A 45 16.47 -18.53 16.60
N VAL A 46 15.50 -17.87 17.23
CA VAL A 46 15.34 -17.78 18.69
C VAL A 46 14.05 -18.52 19.07
N PRO A 47 14.10 -19.57 19.90
CA PRO A 47 12.91 -20.38 20.20
C PRO A 47 11.84 -19.56 20.93
N ALA A 48 10.56 -19.93 20.75
CA ALA A 48 9.48 -19.41 21.57
C ALA A 48 9.67 -19.81 23.05
N GLN A 49 9.34 -18.90 23.96
CA GLN A 49 9.60 -19.03 25.38
C GLN A 49 8.34 -18.83 26.21
N ILE A 50 8.33 -19.35 27.43
CA ILE A 50 7.30 -19.02 28.42
C ILE A 50 7.93 -18.06 29.42
N ILE A 51 7.49 -16.80 29.41
CA ILE A 51 7.92 -15.75 30.34
C ILE A 51 6.67 -15.29 31.11
N ASP A 52 6.73 -15.31 32.45
CA ASP A 52 5.62 -14.95 33.34
C ASP A 52 4.28 -15.64 33.01
N GLY A 53 4.34 -16.89 32.57
CA GLY A 53 3.16 -17.68 32.18
C GLY A 53 2.51 -17.22 30.87
N ARG A 54 3.24 -16.49 30.01
CA ARG A 54 2.84 -16.12 28.65
C ARG A 54 3.79 -16.72 27.63
N THR A 55 3.22 -17.22 26.53
CA THR A 55 3.99 -17.68 25.38
C THR A 55 4.48 -16.46 24.60
N MET A 56 5.79 -16.22 24.67
CA MET A 56 6.52 -15.17 24.00
C MET A 56 7.16 -15.73 22.73
N VAL A 57 6.90 -15.09 21.60
CA VAL A 57 7.29 -15.58 20.27
C VAL A 57 8.08 -14.53 19.52
N PRO A 58 9.07 -14.91 18.68
CA PRO A 58 9.72 -13.98 17.78
C PRO A 58 8.70 -13.35 16.83
N MET A 59 8.45 -12.06 17.03
CA MET A 59 7.36 -11.35 16.37
C MET A 59 7.47 -11.41 14.84
N ARG A 60 8.68 -11.11 14.34
CA ARG A 60 8.97 -10.96 12.91
C ARG A 60 8.61 -12.21 12.12
N ALA A 61 8.96 -13.39 12.62
CA ALA A 61 8.73 -14.65 11.93
C ALA A 61 7.23 -14.93 11.71
N ILE A 62 6.38 -14.62 12.70
CA ILE A 62 4.93 -14.81 12.58
C ILE A 62 4.33 -13.79 11.61
N PHE A 63 4.68 -12.52 11.76
CA PHE A 63 4.17 -11.46 10.90
C PHE A 63 4.59 -11.64 9.43
N GLU A 64 5.86 -11.97 9.17
CA GLU A 64 6.34 -12.23 7.81
C GLU A 64 5.66 -13.46 7.21
N LYS A 65 5.43 -14.53 7.99
CA LYS A 65 4.64 -15.71 7.57
C LYS A 65 3.19 -15.38 7.26
N LEU A 66 2.62 -14.42 7.98
CA LEU A 66 1.28 -13.88 7.71
C LEU A 66 1.27 -12.86 6.57
N GLY A 67 2.40 -12.63 5.89
CA GLY A 67 2.53 -11.70 4.77
C GLY A 67 2.52 -10.23 5.19
N MET A 68 2.80 -9.94 6.46
CA MET A 68 2.98 -8.57 6.94
C MET A 68 4.41 -8.13 6.74
N LEU A 69 4.57 -6.87 6.33
CA LEU A 69 5.85 -6.21 6.24
C LEU A 69 6.24 -5.64 7.60
N VAL A 70 7.37 -6.08 8.15
CA VAL A 70 7.81 -5.76 9.52
C VAL A 70 9.08 -4.91 9.53
N THR A 71 9.06 -3.86 10.34
CA THR A 71 10.17 -2.92 10.53
C THR A 71 10.54 -2.74 11.98
N TYR A 72 11.75 -2.24 12.21
CA TYR A 72 12.18 -1.83 13.53
C TYR A 72 12.95 -0.52 13.44
N ASP A 73 12.50 0.48 14.18
CA ASP A 73 13.21 1.72 14.41
C ASP A 73 14.03 1.60 15.72
N PRO A 74 15.37 1.54 15.66
CA PRO A 74 16.20 1.43 16.85
C PRO A 74 16.23 2.70 17.70
N ALA A 75 15.94 3.88 17.14
CA ALA A 75 15.98 5.16 17.86
C ALA A 75 14.76 5.29 18.79
N THR A 76 13.58 4.95 18.29
CA THR A 76 12.33 5.00 19.07
C THR A 76 11.96 3.66 19.69
N LYS A 77 12.71 2.59 19.38
CA LYS A 77 12.41 1.19 19.76
C LYS A 77 11.02 0.74 19.33
N LYS A 78 10.53 1.28 18.20
CA LYS A 78 9.22 0.97 17.64
C LYS A 78 9.32 -0.09 16.55
N ILE A 79 8.30 -0.93 16.49
CA ILE A 79 8.13 -1.97 15.51
C ILE A 79 6.81 -1.73 14.81
N THR A 80 6.86 -1.57 13.50
CA THR A 80 5.67 -1.39 12.66
C THR A 80 5.52 -2.61 11.77
N ALA A 81 4.37 -3.29 11.87
CA ALA A 81 3.98 -4.39 11.00
C ALA A 81 2.72 -3.99 10.21
N THR A 82 2.79 -4.05 8.89
CA THR A 82 1.67 -3.64 8.00
C THR A 82 1.28 -4.76 7.05
N LYS A 83 -0.03 -4.97 6.88
CA LYS A 83 -0.60 -5.76 5.79
C LYS A 83 -2.00 -5.26 5.49
N LYS A 84 -2.25 -4.91 4.23
CA LYS A 84 -3.55 -4.39 3.81
C LYS A 84 -3.95 -3.20 4.70
N LYS A 85 -5.17 -3.20 5.23
CA LYS A 85 -5.69 -2.22 6.20
C LYS A 85 -5.17 -2.37 7.64
N ASN A 86 -4.34 -3.37 7.94
CA ASN A 86 -3.86 -3.61 9.30
C ASN A 86 -2.46 -3.02 9.50
N THR A 87 -2.35 -2.06 10.40
CA THR A 87 -1.10 -1.51 10.93
C THR A 87 -1.02 -1.84 12.40
N ILE A 88 0.01 -2.58 12.79
CA ILE A 88 0.34 -2.86 14.19
C ILE A 88 1.62 -2.11 14.55
N ILE A 89 1.55 -1.24 15.56
CA ILE A 89 2.71 -0.51 16.09
C ILE A 89 2.95 -0.94 17.53
N MET A 90 4.12 -1.52 17.78
CA MET A 90 4.58 -1.96 19.10
C MET A 90 5.82 -1.17 19.52
N GLU A 91 5.98 -0.90 20.81
CA GLU A 91 7.19 -0.29 21.37
C GLU A 91 7.81 -1.22 22.42
N ILE A 92 9.11 -1.44 22.35
CA ILE A 92 9.81 -2.31 23.30
C ILE A 92 9.65 -1.77 24.72
N GLY A 93 9.16 -2.61 25.64
CA GLY A 93 8.95 -2.26 27.04
C GLY A 93 7.59 -1.61 27.35
N LYS A 94 6.74 -1.32 26.35
CA LYS A 94 5.39 -0.78 26.58
C LYS A 94 4.38 -1.92 26.74
N ASN A 95 3.51 -1.84 27.75
CA ASN A 95 2.42 -2.80 28.00
C ASN A 95 1.18 -2.56 27.11
N SER A 96 1.37 -1.97 25.94
CA SER A 96 0.31 -1.78 24.95
C SER A 96 0.93 -1.65 23.56
N PHE A 97 0.09 -1.89 22.55
CA PHE A 97 0.40 -1.62 21.16
C PHE A 97 -0.80 -0.97 20.50
N THR A 98 -0.64 -0.42 19.29
CA THR A 98 -1.78 0.07 18.52
C THR A 98 -2.06 -0.82 17.33
N LYS A 99 -3.34 -1.11 17.07
CA LYS A 99 -3.83 -1.67 15.82
C LYS A 99 -4.67 -0.60 15.14
N ASN A 100 -4.27 -0.13 13.96
CA ASN A 100 -4.98 0.91 13.20
C ASN A 100 -5.28 2.17 14.05
N GLY A 101 -4.32 2.55 14.91
CA GLY A 101 -4.47 3.67 15.84
C GLY A 101 -5.23 3.36 17.14
N GLU A 102 -5.94 2.23 17.24
CA GLU A 102 -6.62 1.79 18.47
C GLU A 102 -5.63 1.12 19.43
N GLU A 103 -5.59 1.56 20.69
CA GLU A 103 -4.68 1.00 21.70
C GLU A 103 -5.21 -0.32 22.27
N ILE A 104 -4.40 -1.38 22.16
CA ILE A 104 -4.65 -2.71 22.69
C ILE A 104 -3.66 -2.98 23.83
N ALA A 105 -4.17 -3.36 24.99
CA ALA A 105 -3.35 -3.67 26.16
C ALA A 105 -2.61 -5.01 26.01
N LEU A 106 -1.40 -5.08 26.58
CA LEU A 106 -0.60 -6.28 26.69
C LEU A 106 -0.42 -6.65 28.16
N ASP A 107 -0.64 -7.92 28.48
CA ASP A 107 -0.33 -8.46 29.82
C ASP A 107 1.18 -8.46 30.10
N THR A 108 2.01 -8.54 29.06
CA THR A 108 3.47 -8.59 29.15
C THR A 108 4.06 -7.75 28.00
N PRO A 109 5.02 -6.84 28.25
CA PRO A 109 5.53 -5.97 27.21
C PRO A 109 6.38 -6.74 26.19
N PRO A 110 6.53 -6.23 24.95
CA PRO A 110 7.53 -6.72 24.02
C PRO A 110 8.95 -6.60 24.61
N GLN A 111 9.76 -7.63 24.46
CA GLN A 111 11.11 -7.72 25.02
C GLN A 111 12.13 -8.11 23.94
N ILE A 112 13.39 -7.74 24.13
CA ILE A 112 14.49 -8.19 23.26
C ILE A 112 15.23 -9.31 23.98
N ASP A 113 15.28 -10.48 23.36
CA ASP A 113 16.11 -11.61 23.79
C ASP A 113 16.81 -12.24 22.58
N GLY A 114 18.09 -12.59 22.72
CA GLY A 114 18.89 -13.17 21.63
C GLY A 114 18.96 -12.31 20.36
N GLY A 115 18.77 -10.98 20.46
CA GLY A 115 18.69 -10.09 19.31
C GLY A 115 17.39 -10.20 18.51
N ARG A 116 16.34 -10.80 19.09
CA ARG A 116 14.99 -10.87 18.52
C ARG A 116 14.00 -10.21 19.46
N THR A 117 13.00 -9.54 18.88
CA THR A 117 11.86 -9.05 19.66
C THR A 117 10.88 -10.18 19.89
N LEU A 118 10.65 -10.50 21.15
CA LEU A 118 9.63 -11.43 21.62
C LEU A 118 8.36 -10.67 22.03
N VAL A 119 7.21 -11.18 21.60
CA VAL A 119 5.89 -10.61 21.90
C VAL A 119 4.91 -11.67 22.42
N PRO A 120 3.90 -11.28 23.21
CA PRO A 120 2.85 -12.20 23.64
C PRO A 120 2.04 -12.72 22.45
N LEU A 121 2.08 -14.04 22.21
CA LEU A 121 1.46 -14.67 21.05
C LEU A 121 -0.04 -14.42 20.96
N ARG A 122 -0.76 -14.48 22.09
CA ARG A 122 -2.23 -14.36 22.11
C ARG A 122 -2.70 -13.00 21.59
N ALA A 123 -2.15 -11.92 22.15
CA ALA A 123 -2.54 -10.56 21.76
C ALA A 123 -2.23 -10.28 20.28
N LEU A 124 -1.11 -10.83 19.78
CA LEU A 124 -0.73 -10.76 18.38
C LEU A 124 -1.76 -11.43 17.47
N VAL A 125 -2.11 -12.68 17.78
CA VAL A 125 -2.93 -13.56 16.95
C VAL A 125 -4.40 -13.13 16.97
N GLU A 126 -4.92 -12.76 18.14
CA GLU A 126 -6.29 -12.22 18.27
C GLU A 126 -6.44 -10.90 17.52
N SER A 127 -5.42 -10.04 17.54
CA SER A 127 -5.44 -8.79 16.79
C SER A 127 -5.50 -8.98 15.27
N LEU A 128 -5.14 -10.17 14.76
CA LEU A 128 -5.16 -10.50 13.35
C LEU A 128 -6.33 -11.41 12.94
N ASN A 129 -7.34 -11.58 13.81
CA ASN A 129 -8.49 -12.46 13.60
C ASN A 129 -8.11 -13.94 13.35
N LEU A 130 -6.94 -14.36 13.83
CA LEU A 130 -6.52 -15.75 13.79
C LEU A 130 -7.12 -16.51 14.98
N LYS A 131 -7.42 -17.79 14.79
CA LYS A 131 -7.80 -18.66 15.91
C LYS A 131 -6.53 -19.22 16.55
N VAL A 132 -6.51 -19.31 17.88
CA VAL A 132 -5.42 -19.93 18.65
C VAL A 132 -5.95 -21.05 19.53
N SER A 133 -5.28 -22.20 19.52
CA SER A 133 -5.46 -23.27 20.50
C SER A 133 -4.12 -23.71 21.09
N TRP A 134 -4.14 -24.20 22.34
CA TRP A 134 -2.95 -24.60 23.07
C TRP A 134 -3.00 -26.08 23.43
N ASP A 135 -1.98 -26.84 23.03
CA ASP A 135 -1.75 -28.21 23.48
C ASP A 135 -0.68 -28.23 24.57
N GLY A 136 -1.13 -28.43 25.82
CA GLY A 136 -0.25 -28.48 26.98
C GLY A 136 0.54 -29.79 27.14
N ALA A 137 0.20 -30.85 26.41
CA ALA A 137 0.96 -32.10 26.44
C ALA A 137 2.24 -31.99 25.59
N THR A 138 2.14 -31.27 24.46
CA THR A 138 3.24 -31.08 23.51
C THR A 138 3.88 -29.70 23.57
N TYR A 139 3.33 -28.77 24.38
CA TYR A 139 3.72 -27.37 24.43
C TYR A 139 3.62 -26.69 23.06
N THR A 140 2.51 -26.93 22.35
CA THR A 140 2.28 -26.42 20.99
C THR A 140 1.16 -25.39 20.97
N ALA A 141 1.42 -24.23 20.37
CA ALA A 141 0.40 -23.26 20.01
C ALA A 141 0.00 -23.46 18.54
N ASN A 142 -1.26 -23.84 18.29
CA ASN A 142 -1.80 -23.99 16.94
C ASN A 142 -2.57 -22.73 16.55
N LEU A 143 -2.19 -22.16 15.42
CA LEU A 143 -2.75 -20.97 14.81
C LEU A 143 -3.44 -21.37 13.51
N GLU A 144 -4.67 -20.88 13.32
CA GLU A 144 -5.44 -21.12 12.09
C GLU A 144 -5.87 -19.79 11.48
N THR A 145 -5.56 -19.61 10.20
CA THR A 145 -6.16 -18.55 9.38
C THR A 145 -7.64 -18.85 9.14
N ALA A 146 -8.45 -17.79 9.05
CA ALA A 146 -9.80 -17.93 8.54
C ALA A 146 -9.70 -18.35 7.07
N ASP A 147 -10.01 -19.63 6.82
CA ASP A 147 -9.79 -20.32 5.55
C ASP A 147 -10.86 -19.87 4.53
N GLU A 148 -10.69 -18.67 4.00
CA GLU A 148 -11.54 -18.12 2.94
C GLU A 148 -11.13 -18.76 1.60
N HIS A 149 -11.84 -19.84 1.26
CA HIS A 149 -12.00 -20.42 -0.09
C HIS A 149 -10.89 -21.37 -0.60
N LYS A 150 -10.93 -22.62 -0.12
CA LYS A 150 -10.16 -23.78 -0.64
C LYS A 150 -10.80 -24.54 -1.80
N ASP A 151 -12.01 -24.20 -2.25
CA ASP A 151 -12.57 -24.86 -3.44
C ASP A 151 -11.87 -24.31 -4.70
N GLU A 152 -10.86 -25.05 -5.17
CA GLU A 152 -10.12 -24.73 -6.39
C GLU A 152 -10.65 -25.47 -7.63
N SER A 153 -11.76 -26.22 -7.52
CA SER A 153 -12.30 -27.03 -8.62
C SER A 153 -12.65 -26.22 -9.87
N TRP A 154 -12.91 -24.91 -9.69
CA TRP A 154 -13.08 -23.96 -10.79
C TRP A 154 -11.90 -23.93 -11.78
N LYS A 155 -10.67 -24.24 -11.33
CA LYS A 155 -9.48 -24.24 -12.19
C LYS A 155 -9.51 -25.35 -13.24
N ASP A 156 -10.25 -26.44 -12.99
CA ASP A 156 -10.31 -27.59 -13.87
C ASP A 156 -11.34 -27.42 -15.01
N ASN A 157 -12.21 -26.40 -14.91
CA ASN A 157 -13.23 -26.11 -15.93
C ASN A 157 -12.71 -25.10 -16.97
N LEU A 158 -11.90 -25.58 -17.94
CA LEU A 158 -11.45 -24.77 -19.06
C LEU A 158 -12.54 -24.62 -20.13
N VAL A 159 -12.91 -23.38 -20.42
CA VAL A 159 -13.90 -23.01 -21.45
C VAL A 159 -13.22 -22.13 -22.50
N ASN A 160 -13.29 -22.50 -23.77
CA ASN A 160 -12.74 -21.68 -24.86
C ASN A 160 -13.87 -20.90 -25.54
N VAL A 161 -13.71 -19.57 -25.63
CA VAL A 161 -14.70 -18.67 -26.21
C VAL A 161 -14.07 -17.86 -27.35
N ASP A 162 -14.67 -18.00 -28.53
CA ASP A 162 -14.40 -17.12 -29.68
C ASP A 162 -15.50 -16.07 -29.73
N LEU A 163 -15.14 -14.84 -29.36
CA LEU A 163 -16.06 -13.71 -29.29
C LEU A 163 -16.52 -13.25 -30.68
N THR A 164 -15.67 -13.40 -31.70
CA THR A 164 -15.98 -12.97 -33.07
C THR A 164 -17.01 -13.89 -33.71
N ASN A 165 -16.78 -15.20 -33.61
CA ASN A 165 -17.69 -16.20 -34.18
C ASN A 165 -18.83 -16.58 -33.22
N LYS A 166 -18.84 -15.99 -32.01
CA LYS A 166 -19.78 -16.30 -30.93
C LYS A 166 -19.87 -17.81 -30.63
N THR A 167 -18.73 -18.50 -30.57
CA THR A 167 -18.66 -19.95 -30.30
C THR A 167 -18.08 -20.24 -28.92
N ILE A 168 -18.57 -21.30 -28.28
CA ILE A 168 -18.17 -21.72 -26.93
C ILE A 168 -17.86 -23.22 -26.97
N LYS A 169 -16.68 -23.60 -26.47
CA LYS A 169 -16.28 -25.00 -26.22
C LYS A 169 -16.09 -25.20 -24.73
N GLY A 170 -17.11 -25.75 -24.07
CA GLY A 170 -17.22 -25.92 -22.62
C GLY A 170 -18.62 -25.56 -22.14
N GLU A 171 -18.83 -25.59 -20.82
CA GLU A 171 -20.09 -25.19 -20.19
C GLU A 171 -19.89 -23.99 -19.26
N GLY A 172 -20.97 -23.29 -18.91
CA GLY A 172 -20.93 -22.19 -17.93
C GLY A 172 -21.03 -20.79 -18.52
N ALA A 173 -20.91 -20.66 -19.85
CA ALA A 173 -21.11 -19.42 -20.58
C ALA A 173 -22.17 -19.54 -21.68
N LYS A 174 -22.82 -18.42 -22.01
CA LYS A 174 -23.72 -18.29 -23.16
C LYS A 174 -23.69 -16.87 -23.73
N PHE A 175 -23.86 -16.74 -25.04
CA PHE A 175 -24.10 -15.43 -25.66
C PHE A 175 -25.57 -15.02 -25.46
N THR A 176 -25.77 -13.75 -25.12
CA THR A 176 -27.06 -13.07 -25.16
C THR A 176 -27.07 -12.10 -26.35
N ASN A 177 -28.04 -11.17 -26.41
CA ASN A 177 -28.07 -10.16 -27.45
C ASN A 177 -26.81 -9.28 -27.42
N ASP A 178 -26.43 -8.81 -26.23
CA ASP A 178 -25.40 -7.77 -26.04
C ASP A 178 -24.23 -8.21 -25.15
N SER A 179 -24.25 -9.46 -24.64
CA SER A 179 -23.21 -9.94 -23.72
C SER A 179 -22.78 -11.39 -23.94
N LEU A 180 -21.59 -11.72 -23.45
CA LEU A 180 -21.21 -13.07 -23.06
C LEU A 180 -21.52 -13.21 -21.56
N LEU A 181 -22.56 -13.97 -21.20
CA LEU A 181 -22.92 -14.22 -19.81
C LEU A 181 -22.23 -15.49 -19.28
N ILE A 182 -21.45 -15.36 -18.22
CA ILE A 182 -20.78 -16.43 -17.48
C ILE A 182 -21.50 -16.63 -16.15
N THR A 183 -21.97 -17.85 -15.88
CA THR A 183 -22.80 -18.18 -14.69
C THR A 183 -22.26 -19.32 -13.83
N LYS A 184 -21.05 -19.81 -14.12
CA LYS A 184 -20.39 -20.88 -13.36
C LYS A 184 -18.91 -20.56 -13.17
N GLY A 185 -18.34 -21.01 -12.06
CA GLY A 185 -16.90 -21.00 -11.84
C GLY A 185 -16.14 -21.70 -12.97
N GLY A 186 -14.98 -21.15 -13.33
CA GLY A 186 -14.23 -21.68 -14.45
C GLY A 186 -13.06 -20.83 -14.88
N ASP A 187 -12.33 -21.37 -15.84
CA ASP A 187 -11.20 -20.74 -16.50
C ASP A 187 -11.52 -20.53 -17.99
N TYR A 188 -11.82 -19.29 -18.35
CA TYR A 188 -12.38 -18.92 -19.66
C TYR A 188 -11.31 -18.27 -20.54
N GLU A 189 -10.90 -18.97 -21.59
CA GLU A 189 -10.04 -18.44 -22.64
C GLU A 189 -10.86 -17.62 -23.63
N LEU A 190 -10.64 -16.31 -23.67
CA LEU A 190 -11.35 -15.39 -24.55
C LEU A 190 -10.45 -14.94 -25.71
N THR A 191 -10.99 -14.99 -26.93
CA THR A 191 -10.30 -14.57 -28.16
C THR A 191 -11.22 -13.76 -29.07
N GLY A 192 -10.65 -12.85 -29.87
CA GLY A 192 -11.37 -12.15 -30.94
C GLY A 192 -12.04 -10.84 -30.54
N ASN A 193 -12.71 -10.22 -31.51
CA ASN A 193 -13.43 -8.96 -31.37
C ASN A 193 -14.86 -9.17 -30.85
N PHE A 194 -15.35 -8.25 -30.03
CA PHE A 194 -16.71 -8.24 -29.50
C PHE A 194 -17.29 -6.82 -29.40
N SER A 195 -18.51 -6.64 -29.90
CA SER A 195 -19.31 -5.43 -29.67
C SER A 195 -20.41 -5.77 -28.67
N GLY A 196 -20.18 -5.42 -27.41
CA GLY A 196 -20.91 -5.92 -26.25
C GLY A 196 -19.97 -6.07 -25.06
N TYR A 197 -20.41 -6.76 -24.01
CA TYR A 197 -19.61 -6.93 -22.80
C TYR A 197 -19.55 -8.36 -22.27
N VAL A 198 -18.47 -8.67 -21.55
CA VAL A 198 -18.36 -9.92 -20.80
C VAL A 198 -18.98 -9.69 -19.43
N HIS A 199 -20.01 -10.47 -19.11
CA HIS A 199 -20.77 -10.36 -17.88
C HIS A 199 -20.59 -11.62 -17.05
N VAL A 200 -19.99 -11.50 -15.88
CA VAL A 200 -19.78 -12.61 -14.94
C VAL A 200 -20.74 -12.42 -13.77
N ASN A 201 -21.59 -13.41 -13.52
CA ASN A 201 -22.56 -13.40 -12.43
C ASN A 201 -22.71 -14.84 -11.88
N THR A 202 -21.90 -15.15 -10.87
CA THR A 202 -21.84 -16.45 -10.20
C THR A 202 -21.18 -16.31 -8.85
N LYS A 203 -21.47 -17.15 -7.85
CA LYS A 203 -20.78 -17.08 -6.55
C LYS A 203 -19.42 -17.79 -6.51
N ASP A 204 -18.98 -18.28 -7.66
CA ASP A 204 -17.74 -19.02 -7.79
C ASP A 204 -16.60 -18.09 -8.24
N ARG A 205 -15.37 -18.62 -8.22
CA ARG A 205 -14.20 -17.96 -8.80
C ARG A 205 -14.19 -18.09 -10.32
N VAL A 206 -13.90 -16.99 -11.01
CA VAL A 206 -13.86 -16.95 -12.48
C VAL A 206 -12.58 -16.31 -12.96
N LYS A 207 -11.85 -17.03 -13.81
CA LYS A 207 -10.69 -16.47 -14.53
C LYS A 207 -11.05 -16.23 -15.98
N LEU A 208 -10.75 -15.02 -16.46
CA LEU A 208 -10.77 -14.67 -17.87
C LEU A 208 -9.33 -14.56 -18.36
N ARG A 209 -8.93 -15.44 -19.28
CA ARG A 209 -7.68 -15.33 -20.03
C ARG A 209 -7.93 -14.50 -21.29
N LEU A 210 -7.26 -13.36 -21.38
CA LEU A 210 -7.39 -12.44 -22.51
C LEU A 210 -6.29 -12.77 -23.52
N SER A 211 -6.68 -13.33 -24.67
CA SER A 211 -5.77 -13.89 -25.66
C SER A 211 -5.97 -13.27 -27.05
N GLY A 212 -5.76 -11.96 -27.15
CA GLY A 212 -5.98 -11.20 -28.37
C GLY A 212 -7.43 -10.73 -28.50
N VAL A 213 -8.03 -10.29 -27.39
CA VAL A 213 -9.40 -9.77 -27.40
C VAL A 213 -9.45 -8.28 -27.77
N ASN A 214 -10.55 -7.88 -28.37
CA ASN A 214 -10.90 -6.48 -28.57
C ASN A 214 -12.38 -6.30 -28.25
N ILE A 215 -12.69 -5.85 -27.05
CA ILE A 215 -14.04 -5.75 -26.51
C ILE A 215 -14.41 -4.28 -26.39
N LYS A 216 -15.42 -3.86 -27.16
CA LYS A 216 -15.98 -2.51 -27.13
C LYS A 216 -17.45 -2.58 -26.79
N ASN A 217 -17.87 -1.88 -25.75
CA ASN A 217 -19.28 -1.71 -25.42
C ASN A 217 -19.63 -0.23 -25.41
N GLU A 218 -20.56 0.22 -26.25
CA GLU A 218 -20.94 1.64 -26.30
C GLU A 218 -21.94 2.04 -25.22
N ASN A 219 -22.60 1.06 -24.58
CA ASN A 219 -23.68 1.27 -23.61
C ASN A 219 -23.41 0.55 -22.29
N GLY A 220 -22.15 0.35 -21.93
CA GLY A 220 -21.77 -0.36 -20.71
C GLY A 220 -20.26 -0.56 -20.57
N PRO A 221 -19.83 -1.28 -19.52
CA PRO A 221 -18.43 -1.69 -19.34
C PRO A 221 -18.02 -2.68 -20.43
N ALA A 222 -16.71 -2.90 -20.61
CA ALA A 222 -16.21 -3.97 -21.48
C ALA A 222 -16.25 -5.34 -20.76
N ILE A 223 -15.86 -5.36 -19.49
CA ILE A 223 -15.92 -6.55 -18.62
C ILE A 223 -16.54 -6.14 -17.29
N PHE A 224 -17.51 -6.92 -16.84
CA PHE A 224 -18.21 -6.72 -15.57
C PHE A 224 -18.33 -8.03 -14.79
N PHE A 225 -17.67 -8.10 -13.64
CA PHE A 225 -17.91 -9.10 -12.60
C PHE A 225 -18.97 -8.55 -11.63
N GLU A 226 -20.23 -8.94 -11.84
CA GLU A 226 -21.37 -8.50 -11.01
C GLU A 226 -21.45 -9.24 -9.68
N ASP A 227 -21.14 -10.54 -9.69
CA ASP A 227 -21.07 -11.40 -8.51
C ASP A 227 -20.02 -12.47 -8.84
N THR A 228 -19.04 -12.63 -7.96
CA THR A 228 -17.97 -13.63 -7.93
C THR A 228 -17.42 -13.81 -6.53
N ASP A 229 -16.90 -15.00 -6.22
CA ASP A 229 -16.03 -15.11 -5.05
C ASP A 229 -14.73 -14.30 -5.23
N LYS A 230 -14.19 -14.37 -6.45
CA LYS A 230 -13.03 -13.59 -6.91
C LYS A 230 -12.95 -13.63 -8.43
N GLY A 231 -12.75 -12.47 -9.04
CA GLY A 231 -12.44 -12.30 -10.45
C GLY A 231 -10.94 -12.38 -10.71
N PHE A 232 -10.54 -13.07 -11.78
CA PHE A 232 -9.15 -13.09 -12.25
C PHE A 232 -9.07 -12.69 -13.72
N ILE A 233 -8.14 -11.80 -14.05
CA ILE A 233 -7.73 -11.48 -15.41
C ILE A 233 -6.31 -12.01 -15.62
N THR A 234 -6.13 -12.86 -16.64
CA THR A 234 -4.82 -13.32 -17.09
C THR A 234 -4.56 -12.85 -18.51
N ILE A 235 -3.57 -11.98 -18.69
CA ILE A 235 -3.18 -11.41 -19.98
C ILE A 235 -2.18 -12.35 -20.66
N SER A 236 -2.64 -13.09 -21.67
CA SER A 236 -1.85 -14.14 -22.30
C SER A 236 -0.58 -13.60 -22.96
N ASP A 237 0.51 -14.36 -22.83
CA ASP A 237 1.83 -13.95 -23.30
C ASP A 237 1.83 -13.62 -24.79
N GLY A 238 2.55 -12.56 -25.17
CA GLY A 238 2.64 -12.07 -26.55
C GLY A 238 1.36 -11.48 -27.15
N THR A 239 0.25 -11.40 -26.41
CA THR A 239 -1.02 -10.88 -26.92
C THR A 239 -1.23 -9.39 -26.62
N GLN A 240 -1.96 -8.70 -27.49
CA GLN A 240 -2.49 -7.36 -27.27
C GLN A 240 -3.99 -7.46 -27.05
N ASN A 241 -4.48 -6.88 -25.96
CA ASN A 241 -5.89 -6.93 -25.58
C ASN A 241 -6.42 -5.52 -25.40
N TYR A 242 -7.64 -5.27 -25.86
CA TYR A 242 -8.26 -3.94 -25.84
C TYR A 242 -9.64 -4.00 -25.18
N LEU A 243 -9.85 -3.13 -24.19
CA LEU A 243 -11.12 -2.94 -23.50
C LEU A 243 -11.56 -1.47 -23.64
N GLU A 244 -12.77 -1.23 -24.14
CA GLU A 244 -13.35 0.10 -24.25
C GLU A 244 -14.83 0.11 -23.84
N ASP A 245 -15.21 1.02 -22.94
CA ASP A 245 -16.58 1.24 -22.48
C ASP A 245 -17.25 2.43 -23.17
N GLY A 246 -18.55 2.60 -22.89
CA GLY A 246 -19.34 3.73 -23.34
C GLY A 246 -18.95 5.00 -22.58
N SER A 247 -19.34 6.17 -23.07
CA SER A 247 -19.17 7.42 -22.31
C SER A 247 -20.27 7.66 -21.29
N GLU A 248 -21.41 6.97 -21.42
CA GLU A 248 -22.57 7.04 -20.53
C GLU A 248 -23.33 5.71 -20.61
N TYR A 249 -23.76 5.16 -19.48
CA TYR A 249 -24.64 3.99 -19.45
C TYR A 249 -25.32 3.81 -18.08
N SER A 250 -26.37 2.98 -18.03
CA SER A 250 -27.19 2.74 -16.84
C SER A 250 -26.89 1.45 -16.09
N ILE A 251 -25.98 0.61 -16.61
CA ILE A 251 -25.44 -0.53 -15.87
C ILE A 251 -24.65 0.03 -14.68
N ASP A 252 -24.88 -0.50 -13.48
CA ASP A 252 -24.16 -0.09 -12.27
C ASP A 252 -22.74 -0.65 -12.27
N ALA A 253 -21.92 -0.15 -13.19
CA ALA A 253 -20.52 -0.50 -13.35
C ALA A 253 -19.70 0.76 -13.58
N LYS A 254 -18.77 1.07 -12.69
CA LYS A 254 -18.09 2.38 -12.69
C LYS A 254 -16.72 2.35 -13.38
N ALA A 255 -16.48 1.39 -14.27
CA ALA A 255 -15.24 1.29 -15.03
C ALA A 255 -15.37 0.45 -16.31
N ALA A 256 -14.39 0.57 -17.21
CA ALA A 256 -14.29 -0.28 -18.39
C ALA A 256 -14.02 -1.76 -18.03
N LEU A 257 -13.21 -1.99 -17.00
CA LEU A 257 -13.07 -3.27 -16.30
C LEU A 257 -13.57 -3.08 -14.87
N PHE A 258 -14.72 -3.65 -14.55
CA PHE A 258 -15.36 -3.46 -13.25
C PHE A 258 -15.65 -4.80 -12.54
N SER A 259 -15.46 -4.81 -11.22
CA SER A 259 -15.79 -5.92 -10.34
C SER A 259 -16.49 -5.42 -9.10
N ASN A 260 -17.55 -6.10 -8.67
CA ASN A 260 -18.15 -5.88 -7.35
C ASN A 260 -17.36 -6.57 -6.23
N ASP A 261 -16.53 -7.56 -6.58
CA ASP A 261 -15.73 -8.36 -5.64
C ASP A 261 -14.23 -8.26 -5.95
N ASP A 262 -13.39 -8.96 -5.20
CA ASP A 262 -11.93 -9.01 -5.40
C ASP A 262 -11.53 -9.26 -6.86
N LEU A 263 -10.57 -8.48 -7.36
CA LEU A 263 -10.04 -8.59 -8.71
C LEU A 263 -8.52 -8.80 -8.71
N GLU A 264 -8.06 -9.87 -9.35
CA GLU A 264 -6.63 -10.15 -9.53
C GLU A 264 -6.24 -10.08 -11.01
N ILE A 265 -5.16 -9.37 -11.32
CA ILE A 265 -4.65 -9.19 -12.68
C ILE A 265 -3.21 -9.66 -12.76
N LYS A 266 -2.92 -10.50 -13.77
CA LYS A 266 -1.56 -10.95 -14.08
C LYS A 266 -1.41 -11.32 -15.55
N GLY A 267 -0.21 -11.70 -15.94
CA GLY A 267 0.11 -12.18 -17.29
C GLY A 267 1.26 -11.39 -17.92
N LYS A 268 1.73 -11.85 -19.07
CA LYS A 268 2.89 -11.26 -19.76
C LYS A 268 2.52 -10.47 -21.02
N GLY A 269 1.27 -10.56 -21.46
CA GLY A 269 0.78 -9.78 -22.60
C GLY A 269 0.58 -8.30 -22.24
N THR A 270 -0.12 -7.61 -23.14
CA THR A 270 -0.50 -6.20 -22.96
C THR A 270 -2.02 -6.07 -22.88
N LEU A 271 -2.47 -5.29 -21.90
CA LEU A 271 -3.86 -4.89 -21.70
C LEU A 271 -3.97 -3.38 -21.88
N ASN A 272 -4.73 -2.96 -22.88
CA ASN A 272 -4.99 -1.56 -23.21
C ASN A 272 -6.45 -1.24 -22.86
N ILE A 273 -6.66 -0.25 -21.99
CA ILE A 273 -7.97 0.13 -21.48
C ILE A 273 -8.23 1.59 -21.82
N LYS A 274 -9.39 1.84 -22.44
CA LYS A 274 -9.91 3.18 -22.68
C LYS A 274 -11.25 3.31 -21.96
N ALA A 275 -11.26 4.04 -20.85
CA ALA A 275 -12.43 4.30 -20.04
C ALA A 275 -12.98 5.71 -20.31
N ASN A 276 -14.09 5.74 -21.03
CA ASN A 276 -14.82 6.93 -21.45
C ASN A 276 -15.89 7.35 -20.43
N TYR A 277 -16.39 6.43 -19.61
CA TYR A 277 -17.44 6.73 -18.62
C TYR A 277 -16.88 7.24 -17.29
N ASN A 278 -15.98 6.46 -16.68
CA ASN A 278 -15.48 6.75 -15.34
C ASN A 278 -14.05 6.22 -15.15
N HIS A 279 -13.84 5.17 -14.34
CA HIS A 279 -12.50 4.65 -14.04
C HIS A 279 -11.99 3.66 -15.09
N GLY A 280 -10.67 3.48 -15.18
CA GLY A 280 -10.08 2.45 -16.04
C GLY A 280 -10.39 1.04 -15.55
N ILE A 281 -9.87 0.72 -14.37
CA ILE A 281 -10.11 -0.52 -13.64
C ILE A 281 -10.72 -0.15 -12.29
N LYS A 282 -11.83 -0.80 -11.92
CA LYS A 282 -12.38 -0.64 -10.59
C LYS A 282 -12.84 -1.95 -9.95
N SER A 283 -12.57 -2.07 -8.67
CA SER A 283 -13.19 -3.06 -7.78
C SER A 283 -13.98 -2.35 -6.68
N ASP A 284 -15.05 -2.97 -6.21
CA ASP A 284 -15.68 -2.58 -4.95
C ASP A 284 -15.02 -3.23 -3.72
N ASP A 285 -14.14 -4.22 -3.91
CA ASP A 285 -13.28 -4.80 -2.87
C ASP A 285 -11.78 -4.53 -3.17
N ASP A 286 -10.89 -5.54 -3.09
CA ASP A 286 -9.46 -5.38 -3.37
C ASP A 286 -9.15 -5.52 -4.87
N ILE A 287 -8.09 -4.83 -5.31
CA ILE A 287 -7.38 -5.09 -6.57
C ILE A 287 -5.97 -5.59 -6.27
N THR A 288 -5.60 -6.72 -6.86
CA THR A 288 -4.20 -7.20 -6.88
C THR A 288 -3.66 -7.21 -8.30
N ILE A 289 -2.52 -6.56 -8.53
CA ILE A 289 -1.78 -6.63 -9.80
C ILE A 289 -0.45 -7.31 -9.55
N GLU A 290 -0.31 -8.54 -10.05
CA GLU A 290 0.93 -9.29 -9.88
C GLU A 290 2.01 -8.87 -10.88
N ASN A 291 1.62 -8.75 -12.16
CA ASN A 291 2.46 -8.39 -13.31
C ASN A 291 1.60 -8.09 -14.56
N GLY A 292 2.25 -7.71 -15.66
CA GLY A 292 1.60 -7.40 -16.96
C GLY A 292 2.02 -6.05 -17.52
N ASN A 293 1.73 -5.83 -18.79
CA ASN A 293 1.85 -4.50 -19.41
C ASN A 293 0.45 -3.88 -19.49
N ILE A 294 0.13 -2.94 -18.61
CA ILE A 294 -1.22 -2.38 -18.46
C ILE A 294 -1.18 -0.90 -18.83
N ASN A 295 -1.92 -0.53 -19.88
CA ASN A 295 -2.02 0.84 -20.37
C ASN A 295 -3.45 1.34 -20.19
N ILE A 296 -3.64 2.45 -19.47
CA ILE A 296 -4.97 2.97 -19.13
C ILE A 296 -5.07 4.43 -19.55
N THR A 297 -6.14 4.76 -20.27
CA THR A 297 -6.65 6.13 -20.40
C THR A 297 -8.03 6.21 -19.79
N SER A 298 -8.25 7.12 -18.84
CA SER A 298 -9.52 7.24 -18.11
C SER A 298 -9.98 8.69 -17.94
N VAL A 299 -11.30 8.89 -17.98
CA VAL A 299 -11.93 10.19 -17.69
C VAL A 299 -12.07 10.48 -16.20
N ASN A 300 -11.85 9.48 -15.35
CA ASN A 300 -11.66 9.62 -13.91
C ASN A 300 -10.41 8.85 -13.49
N ASP A 301 -10.40 8.17 -12.34
CA ASP A 301 -9.20 7.46 -11.89
C ASP A 301 -8.74 6.35 -12.83
N GLY A 302 -7.43 6.11 -12.92
CA GLY A 302 -6.89 4.99 -13.69
C GLY A 302 -7.26 3.64 -13.08
N ILE A 303 -6.87 3.44 -11.81
CA ILE A 303 -7.18 2.25 -11.01
C ILE A 303 -7.83 2.70 -9.71
N ASN A 304 -9.00 2.15 -9.39
CA ASN A 304 -9.78 2.50 -8.21
C ASN A 304 -10.22 1.24 -7.44
N ALA A 305 -10.12 1.23 -6.11
CA ALA A 305 -10.63 0.13 -5.28
C ALA A 305 -11.21 0.66 -3.97
N ASN A 306 -12.34 0.12 -3.48
CA ASN A 306 -12.88 0.61 -2.21
C ASN A 306 -12.09 0.08 -1.00
N ASP A 307 -11.56 -1.16 -1.07
CA ASP A 307 -10.87 -1.77 0.06
C ASP A 307 -9.35 -1.66 -0.03
N GLY A 308 -8.76 -1.92 -1.19
CA GLY A 308 -7.31 -1.96 -1.27
C GLY A 308 -6.73 -2.23 -2.63
N ILE A 309 -5.48 -1.80 -2.82
CA ILE A 309 -4.70 -2.06 -4.03
C ILE A 309 -3.33 -2.60 -3.64
N GLN A 310 -3.00 -3.78 -4.17
CA GLN A 310 -1.65 -4.36 -4.08
C GLN A 310 -1.03 -4.47 -5.47
N ILE A 311 0.19 -3.97 -5.62
CA ILE A 311 0.98 -4.08 -6.86
C ILE A 311 2.29 -4.77 -6.52
N THR A 312 2.47 -6.01 -6.98
CA THR A 312 3.72 -6.75 -6.76
C THR A 312 4.69 -6.61 -7.94
N GLY A 313 4.23 -6.11 -9.09
CA GLY A 313 5.05 -5.95 -10.28
C GLY A 313 4.25 -5.51 -11.50
N GLY A 314 4.89 -5.57 -12.67
CA GLY A 314 4.32 -5.16 -13.96
C GLY A 314 4.85 -3.83 -14.48
N ASN A 315 4.45 -3.48 -15.71
CA ASN A 315 4.63 -2.18 -16.32
C ASN A 315 3.24 -1.54 -16.48
N ILE A 316 2.96 -0.51 -15.69
CA ILE A 316 1.66 0.12 -15.58
C ILE A 316 1.82 1.57 -16.05
N THR A 317 1.12 1.94 -17.12
CA THR A 317 1.11 3.30 -17.67
C THR A 317 -0.32 3.85 -17.63
N ILE A 318 -0.52 4.96 -16.93
CA ILE A 318 -1.84 5.56 -16.71
C ILE A 318 -1.84 7.01 -17.16
N THR A 319 -2.85 7.38 -17.95
CA THR A 319 -3.27 8.77 -18.17
C THR A 319 -4.69 8.93 -17.64
N ALA A 320 -4.84 9.63 -16.53
CA ALA A 320 -6.12 9.83 -15.86
C ALA A 320 -6.51 11.32 -15.83
N LYS A 321 -7.79 11.64 -15.92
CA LYS A 321 -8.28 12.96 -15.52
C LYS A 321 -8.57 13.04 -14.02
N GLY A 322 -8.86 11.91 -13.39
CA GLY A 322 -8.93 11.79 -11.93
C GLY A 322 -7.56 11.46 -11.34
N ASP A 323 -7.57 10.66 -10.28
CA ASP A 323 -6.35 10.14 -9.65
C ASP A 323 -5.71 9.05 -10.52
N GLY A 324 -4.39 8.86 -10.44
CA GLY A 324 -3.73 7.76 -11.15
C GLY A 324 -4.15 6.41 -10.58
N ILE A 325 -3.81 6.19 -9.31
CA ILE A 325 -4.18 5.02 -8.51
C ILE A 325 -4.81 5.53 -7.21
N SER A 326 -6.03 5.11 -6.93
CA SER A 326 -6.84 5.56 -5.80
C SER A 326 -7.43 4.38 -5.06
N SER A 327 -7.15 4.28 -3.76
CA SER A 327 -7.82 3.31 -2.89
C SER A 327 -8.54 4.01 -1.73
N ASP A 328 -9.79 3.65 -1.49
CA ASP A 328 -10.51 4.05 -0.28
C ASP A 328 -10.11 3.24 0.96
N GLY A 329 -9.20 2.28 0.80
CA GLY A 329 -8.47 1.66 1.91
C GLY A 329 -6.97 1.81 1.74
N TYR A 330 -6.23 0.74 1.46
CA TYR A 330 -4.76 0.74 1.45
C TYR A 330 -4.18 0.69 0.03
N LEU A 331 -2.96 1.20 -0.14
CA LEU A 331 -2.17 1.06 -1.35
C LEU A 331 -0.79 0.51 -1.00
N GLU A 332 -0.47 -0.69 -1.48
CA GLU A 332 0.82 -1.34 -1.30
C GLU A 332 1.50 -1.59 -2.65
N ILE A 333 2.69 -1.03 -2.83
CA ILE A 333 3.51 -1.22 -4.03
C ILE A 333 4.80 -1.90 -3.62
N PHE A 334 4.97 -3.16 -3.99
CA PHE A 334 6.20 -3.91 -3.69
C PHE A 334 7.27 -3.71 -4.77
N CYS A 335 6.86 -3.67 -6.04
CA CYS A 335 7.74 -3.50 -7.20
C CYS A 335 6.92 -3.08 -8.43
N GLY A 336 7.59 -2.98 -9.59
CA GLY A 336 6.98 -2.63 -10.87
C GLY A 336 7.60 -1.39 -11.50
N ASN A 337 7.19 -1.09 -12.73
CA ASN A 337 7.45 0.17 -13.41
C ASN A 337 6.10 0.88 -13.59
N ILE A 338 5.88 1.96 -12.84
CA ILE A 338 4.61 2.67 -12.77
C ILE A 338 4.81 4.08 -13.31
N ASN A 339 4.14 4.42 -14.40
CA ASN A 339 4.19 5.74 -15.02
C ASN A 339 2.79 6.35 -15.02
N ILE A 340 2.58 7.41 -14.25
CA ILE A 340 1.28 8.05 -14.10
C ILE A 340 1.36 9.48 -14.58
N THR A 341 0.43 9.86 -15.46
CA THR A 341 0.13 11.24 -15.80
C THR A 341 -1.30 11.54 -15.39
N THR A 342 -1.52 12.53 -14.52
CA THR A 342 -2.86 13.05 -14.25
C THR A 342 -3.06 14.39 -14.95
N THR A 343 -4.30 14.66 -15.38
CA THR A 343 -4.64 15.79 -16.25
C THR A 343 -5.86 16.57 -15.76
N GLY A 344 -6.45 16.19 -14.63
CA GLY A 344 -7.60 16.87 -14.05
C GLY A 344 -7.29 18.30 -13.68
N GLU A 345 -8.24 19.19 -13.99
CA GLU A 345 -8.24 20.55 -13.47
C GLU A 345 -8.55 20.51 -11.98
N ILE A 346 -7.60 20.94 -11.16
CA ILE A 346 -7.83 21.18 -9.73
C ILE A 346 -8.02 22.67 -9.51
N GLN A 347 -8.86 23.03 -8.53
CA GLN A 347 -8.98 24.42 -8.11
C GLN A 347 -7.62 24.88 -7.54
N VAL A 348 -6.91 25.64 -8.36
CA VAL A 348 -5.73 26.39 -7.94
C VAL A 348 -6.24 27.70 -7.38
N ASN A 349 -6.20 27.83 -6.05
CA ASN A 349 -6.38 29.10 -5.38
C ASN A 349 -5.19 29.98 -5.79
N ASN A 350 -5.37 30.73 -6.87
CA ASN A 350 -4.36 31.58 -7.50
C ASN A 350 -4.07 32.84 -6.68
N ASN A 351 -4.17 32.76 -5.36
CA ASN A 351 -3.47 33.67 -4.47
C ASN A 351 -1.98 33.28 -4.53
N GLN A 352 -1.37 33.53 -5.69
CA GLN A 352 0.01 33.97 -5.74
C GLN A 352 0.15 34.99 -4.64
N PHE A 353 0.98 34.71 -3.65
CA PHE A 353 1.50 35.77 -2.81
C PHE A 353 2.37 36.67 -3.71
N PRO A 354 1.99 37.92 -4.02
CA PRO A 354 3.00 38.96 -4.03
C PRO A 354 3.46 39.08 -2.58
N GLY A 355 4.55 38.39 -2.25
CA GLY A 355 5.21 38.33 -0.94
C GLY A 355 4.45 38.92 0.25
N ILE A 356 3.70 38.09 0.98
CA ILE A 356 3.31 38.38 2.37
C ILE A 356 3.39 37.06 3.14
N PHE A 357 4.48 36.92 3.91
CA PHE A 357 4.66 35.89 4.95
C PHE A 357 3.41 35.78 5.82
N GLY A 358 2.82 34.59 5.92
CA GLY A 358 1.73 34.29 6.84
C GLY A 358 2.25 33.71 8.16
N GLY A 359 1.91 34.35 9.28
CA GLY A 359 1.61 33.61 10.51
C GLY A 359 2.59 33.63 11.69
N GLY A 360 3.53 34.58 11.78
CA GLY A 360 4.20 34.92 13.04
C GLY A 360 3.77 36.32 13.49
N ARG A 361 3.61 36.56 14.81
CA ARG A 361 3.33 37.88 15.41
C ARG A 361 3.92 39.02 14.58
N GLN A 362 3.13 40.06 14.27
CA GLN A 362 3.61 41.30 13.64
C GLN A 362 4.83 41.82 14.39
N GLY A 363 6.04 41.47 13.93
CA GLY A 363 7.21 42.27 14.16
C GLY A 363 6.98 43.57 13.43
N GLY A 364 7.04 44.70 14.15
CA GLY A 364 6.91 46.03 13.56
C GLY A 364 7.89 46.22 12.38
N PRO A 365 7.69 47.26 11.56
CA PRO A 365 8.53 47.50 10.39
C PRO A 365 10.00 47.52 10.82
N MET A 366 10.80 46.60 10.27
CA MET A 366 12.25 46.70 10.41
C MET A 366 12.69 47.93 9.63
N THR A 367 12.89 49.04 10.33
CA THR A 367 13.72 50.12 9.82
C THR A 367 15.10 49.52 9.53
N PRO A 368 15.65 49.69 8.32
CA PRO A 368 17.06 49.38 8.09
C PRO A 368 17.87 50.13 9.15
N PRO A 369 18.87 49.52 9.80
CA PRO A 369 19.75 50.26 10.68
C PRO A 369 20.34 51.44 9.90
N GLN A 370 20.00 52.65 10.31
CA GLN A 370 20.70 53.82 9.84
C GLN A 370 22.14 53.70 10.34
N GLN A 371 23.05 53.45 9.39
CA GLN A 371 24.50 53.53 9.54
C GLN A 371 25.12 52.54 10.54
N TRP A 372 25.60 51.41 10.02
CA TRP A 372 26.70 50.68 10.66
C TRP A 372 27.99 51.51 10.51
N GLN A 373 28.27 52.40 11.45
CA GLN A 373 29.64 52.86 11.68
C GLN A 373 30.36 51.80 12.52
N ASN A 374 31.32 51.10 11.90
CA ASN A 374 32.28 50.27 12.63
C ASN A 374 33.30 51.19 13.34
N PRO A 375 33.37 51.24 14.69
CA PRO A 375 34.28 52.15 15.39
C PRO A 375 35.76 51.77 15.28
N GLN A 376 36.10 50.63 14.66
CA GLN A 376 37.45 50.08 14.69
C GLN A 376 38.13 49.91 13.32
N ASN A 377 37.53 50.36 12.20
CA ASN A 377 38.25 50.39 10.92
C ASN A 377 37.73 51.48 9.96
N PRO A 378 38.35 52.68 9.91
CA PRO A 378 37.87 53.80 9.11
C PRO A 378 38.05 53.67 7.58
N GLN A 379 38.64 52.58 7.08
CA GLN A 379 39.09 52.52 5.67
C GLN A 379 38.39 51.47 4.80
N TRP A 380 37.33 50.81 5.28
CA TRP A 380 36.65 49.80 4.47
C TRP A 380 35.58 50.40 3.55
N GLN A 381 35.70 50.17 2.23
CA GLN A 381 34.66 50.46 1.23
C GLN A 381 34.18 49.16 0.56
N PRO A 382 32.87 49.01 0.28
CA PRO A 382 32.35 47.81 -0.38
C PRO A 382 32.79 47.72 -1.85
N PRO A 383 33.07 46.52 -2.38
CA PRO A 383 33.41 46.34 -3.79
C PRO A 383 32.18 46.59 -4.68
N GLN A 384 32.36 47.33 -5.78
CA GLN A 384 31.33 47.45 -6.82
C GLN A 384 31.29 46.19 -7.68
N GLY A 385 30.09 45.68 -7.87
CA GLY A 385 29.83 44.34 -8.39
C GLY A 385 30.26 44.09 -9.83
N GLN A 386 30.71 42.86 -10.07
CA GLN A 386 30.55 42.14 -11.32
C GLN A 386 30.20 40.68 -10.98
N ASN A 387 29.24 40.09 -11.70
CA ASN A 387 28.85 38.69 -11.54
C ASN A 387 30.05 37.76 -11.76
N PRO A 388 30.28 36.73 -10.93
CA PRO A 388 31.33 35.76 -11.20
C PRO A 388 30.87 34.70 -12.24
N PRO A 389 31.79 34.19 -13.08
CA PRO A 389 31.47 33.23 -14.12
C PRO A 389 31.33 31.80 -13.57
N GLN A 390 30.51 31.01 -14.26
CA GLN A 390 30.34 29.57 -14.04
C GLN A 390 31.66 28.82 -14.34
N GLN A 391 32.19 28.09 -13.36
CA GLN A 391 33.10 26.95 -13.59
C GLN A 391 33.21 26.06 -12.34
N GLY A 392 33.36 24.76 -12.59
CA GLY A 392 32.93 23.65 -11.73
C GLY A 392 33.63 23.54 -10.37
N MET A 393 32.88 23.03 -9.39
CA MET A 393 33.41 22.72 -8.07
C MET A 393 33.73 21.23 -7.95
N GLU A 394 35.01 20.95 -7.77
CA GLU A 394 35.57 19.67 -7.33
C GLU A 394 35.27 19.50 -5.82
N PHE A 395 34.80 18.32 -5.43
CA PHE A 395 34.36 18.03 -4.06
C PHE A 395 35.56 17.68 -3.15
N VAL A 396 35.71 18.37 -2.02
CA VAL A 396 36.68 18.02 -0.97
C VAL A 396 35.93 17.76 0.34
N PRO A 397 36.05 16.58 0.97
CA PRO A 397 35.39 16.29 2.24
C PRO A 397 36.13 16.95 3.42
N PRO A 398 35.41 17.50 4.43
CA PRO A 398 36.06 18.08 5.60
C PRO A 398 36.48 17.02 6.62
N ASN A 399 37.78 16.94 6.89
CA ASN A 399 38.35 16.26 8.04
C ASN A 399 38.23 17.13 9.30
N ASN A 400 37.61 16.53 10.34
CA ASN A 400 37.90 16.64 11.77
C ASN A 400 38.15 18.05 12.39
N ARG A 401 37.16 18.58 13.13
CA ARG A 401 37.40 19.56 14.22
C ARG A 401 36.48 19.35 15.43
N ASN A 402 37.13 19.38 16.58
CA ASN A 402 36.66 19.21 17.96
C ASN A 402 35.40 20.00 18.35
N LEU A 403 34.52 19.33 19.10
CA LEU A 403 33.39 19.89 19.84
C LEU A 403 33.88 20.56 21.15
N PRO A 404 33.34 21.73 21.56
CA PRO A 404 33.56 22.27 22.91
C PRO A 404 32.61 21.64 23.96
N PRO A 405 32.98 21.67 25.26
CA PRO A 405 32.30 20.89 26.29
C PRO A 405 31.01 21.53 26.84
N ASN A 406 30.12 20.60 27.19
CA ASN A 406 28.80 20.71 27.78
C ASN A 406 28.75 21.56 29.07
N GLN A 407 27.84 22.54 29.14
CA GLN A 407 27.42 23.16 30.41
C GLN A 407 25.91 22.95 30.58
N GLN A 408 25.56 22.09 31.53
CA GLN A 408 24.20 21.86 32.01
C GLN A 408 23.77 23.01 32.91
N THR A 409 22.58 23.57 32.67
CA THR A 409 21.87 24.42 33.64
C THR A 409 20.54 23.77 34.07
N PRO A 410 20.06 23.99 35.31
CA PRO A 410 19.00 23.18 35.92
C PRO A 410 17.60 23.64 35.49
N ILE A 411 16.69 22.67 35.39
CA ILE A 411 15.27 22.83 35.07
C ILE A 411 14.53 23.27 36.35
N GLN A 412 13.82 24.41 36.31
CA GLN A 412 12.86 24.83 37.35
C GLN A 412 11.42 24.69 36.84
N GLU A 413 10.52 24.36 37.76
CA GLU A 413 9.17 23.87 37.56
C GLU A 413 8.17 24.82 36.84
N ASN A 414 7.19 24.15 36.24
CA ASN A 414 6.00 24.60 35.51
C ASN A 414 5.14 25.66 36.24
N PRO A 415 4.50 26.57 35.47
CA PRO A 415 3.08 26.86 35.73
C PRO A 415 2.19 26.77 34.48
N GLN A 416 1.21 25.85 34.56
CA GLN A 416 -0.15 25.82 34.00
C GLN A 416 -0.45 26.62 32.70
N ILE A 417 -0.73 25.89 31.61
CA ILE A 417 -1.26 26.40 30.34
C ILE A 417 -2.81 26.35 30.34
N PRO A 418 -3.54 27.41 29.96
CA PRO A 418 -5.00 27.37 29.82
C PRO A 418 -5.44 26.62 28.55
N ASN A 419 -6.56 25.89 28.66
CA ASN A 419 -7.24 25.16 27.59
C ASN A 419 -7.22 25.86 26.22
N ALA A 420 -6.57 25.25 25.22
CA ALA A 420 -6.73 25.59 23.82
C ALA A 420 -7.88 24.76 23.23
N GLN A 421 -8.95 25.44 22.82
CA GLN A 421 -10.03 24.85 22.05
C GLN A 421 -9.52 24.47 20.65
N ASN A 422 -9.85 23.24 20.25
CA ASN A 422 -9.60 22.68 18.93
C ASN A 422 -10.28 23.55 17.86
N ASN A 423 -9.48 24.20 17.01
CA ASN A 423 -9.91 24.67 15.70
C ASN A 423 -8.97 24.06 14.66
N ALA A 424 -9.12 22.75 14.43
CA ALA A 424 -8.78 22.19 13.14
C ALA A 424 -9.87 22.67 12.17
N GLN A 425 -9.51 23.53 11.22
CA GLN A 425 -10.40 23.77 10.09
C GLN A 425 -10.45 22.47 9.27
N GLU A 426 -11.56 21.75 9.41
CA GLU A 426 -11.99 20.75 8.44
C GLU A 426 -12.03 21.43 7.07
N GLU A 427 -11.20 20.98 6.12
CA GLU A 427 -11.49 21.16 4.71
C GLU A 427 -12.82 20.44 4.46
N THR A 428 -13.86 21.25 4.30
CA THR A 428 -15.25 20.84 4.22
C THR A 428 -15.48 19.88 3.06
N ASN A 429 -16.17 18.76 3.33
CA ASN A 429 -16.73 17.85 2.35
C ASN A 429 -17.53 18.60 1.27
N SER A 430 -16.87 18.84 0.15
CA SER A 430 -17.45 19.21 -1.13
C SER A 430 -17.72 17.90 -1.89
N THR A 431 -19.00 17.58 -2.12
CA THR A 431 -19.44 16.34 -2.79
C THR A 431 -19.20 16.38 -4.32
N ASN A 432 -18.09 16.97 -4.77
CA ASN A 432 -17.58 16.96 -6.15
C ASN A 432 -16.12 17.47 -6.23
N ASP A 433 -15.27 17.20 -5.23
CA ASP A 433 -13.85 17.54 -5.36
C ASP A 433 -13.14 16.53 -6.27
N ALA A 434 -13.05 16.87 -7.56
CA ALA A 434 -12.18 16.19 -8.50
C ALA A 434 -10.75 16.20 -7.94
N SER A 435 -10.26 15.02 -7.57
CA SER A 435 -8.88 14.78 -7.17
C SER A 435 -8.09 14.36 -8.41
N SER A 436 -6.84 14.83 -8.54
CA SER A 436 -5.99 14.52 -9.69
C SER A 436 -4.57 14.17 -9.22
N LYS A 437 -4.50 13.30 -8.21
CA LYS A 437 -3.29 12.87 -7.50
C LYS A 437 -2.68 11.65 -8.17
N GLY A 438 -1.38 11.44 -8.00
CA GLY A 438 -0.71 10.29 -8.60
C GLY A 438 -1.10 8.97 -7.92
N LEU A 439 -0.65 8.83 -6.68
CA LEU A 439 -0.91 7.71 -5.79
C LEU A 439 -1.70 8.20 -4.59
N LYS A 440 -2.84 7.56 -4.31
CA LYS A 440 -3.74 7.96 -3.24
C LYS A 440 -4.25 6.75 -2.47
N ALA A 441 -4.17 6.82 -1.15
CA ALA A 441 -4.82 5.88 -0.24
C ALA A 441 -5.60 6.64 0.85
N ARG A 442 -6.75 6.12 1.26
CA ARG A 442 -7.40 6.61 2.48
C ARG A 442 -6.61 6.23 3.73
N THR A 443 -6.13 4.99 3.79
CA THR A 443 -5.37 4.45 4.92
C THR A 443 -3.88 4.38 4.57
N ASN A 444 -3.22 3.24 4.75
CA ASN A 444 -1.80 3.07 4.51
C ASN A 444 -1.45 3.20 3.02
N LEU A 445 -0.42 3.97 2.72
CA LEU A 445 0.29 3.95 1.46
C LEU A 445 1.73 3.47 1.73
N VAL A 446 2.06 2.28 1.24
CA VAL A 446 3.35 1.64 1.46
C VAL A 446 4.03 1.38 0.14
N VAL A 447 5.28 1.85 -0.02
CA VAL A 447 6.11 1.53 -1.18
C VAL A 447 7.39 0.84 -0.71
N SER A 448 7.60 -0.39 -1.18
CA SER A 448 8.78 -1.18 -0.89
C SER A 448 9.86 -1.11 -1.98
N GLY A 449 9.46 -0.85 -3.23
CA GLY A 449 10.35 -0.89 -4.38
C GLY A 449 9.67 -0.55 -5.70
N GLY A 450 10.41 -0.72 -6.80
CA GLY A 450 9.97 -0.39 -8.16
C GLY A 450 10.49 0.96 -8.68
N THR A 451 10.13 1.29 -9.92
CA THR A 451 10.36 2.60 -10.53
C THR A 451 9.02 3.29 -10.69
N ILE A 452 8.89 4.49 -10.15
CA ILE A 452 7.61 5.22 -10.04
C ILE A 452 7.81 6.63 -10.60
N THR A 453 7.25 6.89 -11.77
CA THR A 453 7.26 8.20 -12.43
C THR A 453 5.89 8.84 -12.30
N LEU A 454 5.80 10.01 -11.68
CA LEU A 454 4.54 10.71 -11.43
C LEU A 454 4.59 12.12 -12.03
N ASN A 455 3.73 12.41 -13.00
CA ASN A 455 3.47 13.76 -13.50
C ASN A 455 2.02 14.11 -13.17
N THR A 456 1.80 14.88 -12.11
CA THR A 456 0.48 15.05 -11.52
C THR A 456 0.08 16.50 -11.45
N THR A 457 -1.21 16.81 -11.64
CA THR A 457 -1.70 18.18 -11.41
C THR A 457 -1.88 18.47 -9.92
N ASP A 458 -2.29 17.46 -9.13
CA ASP A 458 -2.40 17.50 -7.67
C ASP A 458 -1.22 16.80 -6.97
N HIS A 459 -1.35 16.45 -5.68
CA HIS A 459 -0.36 15.73 -4.89
C HIS A 459 0.15 14.49 -5.64
N ALA A 460 1.47 14.29 -5.69
CA ALA A 460 1.99 13.11 -6.36
C ALA A 460 1.73 11.84 -5.54
N VAL A 461 2.02 11.89 -4.24
CA VAL A 461 1.75 10.80 -3.28
C VAL A 461 0.92 11.34 -2.12
N HIS A 462 -0.21 10.71 -1.81
CA HIS A 462 -1.11 11.17 -0.79
C HIS A 462 -1.71 10.03 0.04
N SER A 463 -1.77 10.23 1.36
CA SER A 463 -2.51 9.36 2.27
C SER A 463 -3.20 10.17 3.36
N GLN A 464 -4.41 9.75 3.75
CA GLN A 464 -5.10 10.35 4.91
C GLN A 464 -4.60 9.82 6.25
N ASP A 465 -3.79 8.75 6.28
CA ASP A 465 -3.31 8.10 7.50
C ASP A 465 -1.78 7.98 7.52
N LEU A 466 -1.21 7.07 6.74
CA LEU A 466 0.20 6.69 6.89
C LEU A 466 0.87 6.54 5.53
N ILE A 467 2.03 7.16 5.37
CA ILE A 467 2.94 6.89 4.25
C ILE A 467 4.20 6.22 4.78
N ILE A 468 4.57 5.07 4.20
CA ILE A 468 5.86 4.42 4.46
C ILE A 468 6.57 4.13 3.15
N ILE A 469 7.79 4.64 3.00
CA ILE A 469 8.67 4.37 1.86
C ILE A 469 9.89 3.60 2.34
N TYR A 470 9.98 2.32 2.00
CA TYR A 470 11.18 1.51 2.26
C TYR A 470 12.21 1.60 1.15
N GLY A 471 11.75 1.85 -0.08
CA GLY A 471 12.60 1.80 -1.26
C GLY A 471 11.85 2.20 -2.52
N GLY A 472 12.52 2.02 -3.66
CA GLY A 472 12.03 2.42 -4.97
C GLY A 472 12.72 3.66 -5.52
N ALA A 473 12.64 3.85 -6.83
CA ALA A 473 13.14 5.02 -7.53
C ALA A 473 11.96 5.88 -7.97
N PHE A 474 11.82 7.07 -7.38
CA PHE A 474 10.77 8.03 -7.68
C PHE A 474 11.30 9.17 -8.53
N ASP A 475 10.58 9.49 -9.61
CA ASP A 475 10.73 10.73 -10.38
C ASP A 475 9.38 11.45 -10.41
N ILE A 476 9.30 12.56 -9.67
CA ILE A 476 8.04 13.23 -9.34
C ILE A 476 8.02 14.66 -9.88
N GLN A 477 6.91 15.02 -10.52
CA GLN A 477 6.51 16.38 -10.84
C GLN A 477 5.05 16.57 -10.41
N SER A 478 4.83 17.29 -9.32
CA SER A 478 3.51 17.80 -8.94
C SER A 478 3.38 19.26 -9.39
N GLN A 479 2.46 19.54 -10.30
CA GLN A 479 2.43 20.83 -10.98
C GLN A 479 2.04 21.99 -10.07
N TYR A 480 1.09 21.76 -9.15
CA TYR A 480 0.49 22.81 -8.32
C TYR A 480 0.47 22.49 -6.83
N LYS A 481 0.91 21.29 -6.45
CA LYS A 481 0.69 20.72 -5.12
C LYS A 481 1.94 19.99 -4.63
N LYS A 482 1.78 19.26 -3.54
CA LYS A 482 2.89 18.64 -2.79
C LYS A 482 3.44 17.41 -3.51
N GLY A 483 4.74 17.14 -3.37
CA GLY A 483 5.31 15.85 -3.78
C GLY A 483 4.71 14.70 -2.96
N PHE A 484 4.86 14.76 -1.64
CA PHE A 484 4.23 13.85 -0.69
C PHE A 484 3.33 14.64 0.26
N SER A 485 2.12 14.14 0.52
CA SER A 485 1.19 14.72 1.49
C SER A 485 0.57 13.62 2.36
N GLY A 486 1.09 13.48 3.57
CA GLY A 486 0.50 12.61 4.59
C GLY A 486 -0.30 13.43 5.59
N HIS A 487 -1.59 13.12 5.77
CA HIS A 487 -2.37 13.71 6.87
C HIS A 487 -2.01 13.11 8.23
N GLY A 488 -1.50 11.88 8.28
CA GLY A 488 -0.81 11.36 9.45
C GLY A 488 0.70 11.25 9.18
N ASN A 489 1.31 10.17 9.67
CA ASN A 489 2.76 10.06 9.71
C ASN A 489 3.35 9.75 8.33
N VAL A 490 4.55 10.26 8.07
CA VAL A 490 5.35 9.93 6.89
C VAL A 490 6.70 9.38 7.36
N TYR A 491 6.99 8.14 6.97
CA TYR A 491 8.26 7.46 7.25
C TYR A 491 9.00 7.18 5.94
N ILE A 492 10.17 7.77 5.77
CA ILE A 492 11.08 7.48 4.65
C ILE A 492 12.28 6.70 5.18
N ASN A 493 12.27 5.39 4.95
CA ASN A 493 13.30 4.47 5.43
C ASN A 493 14.38 4.17 4.36
N GLY A 494 14.10 4.49 3.09
CA GLY A 494 15.00 4.27 1.96
C GLY A 494 14.42 4.74 0.63
N GLY A 495 15.14 4.46 -0.46
CA GLY A 495 14.75 4.80 -1.84
C GLY A 495 15.52 5.97 -2.45
N ASP A 496 15.42 6.11 -3.76
CA ASP A 496 15.95 7.24 -4.53
C ASP A 496 14.77 8.14 -4.92
N ILE A 497 14.58 9.24 -4.21
CA ILE A 497 13.41 10.12 -4.37
C ILE A 497 13.85 11.44 -5.00
N ILE A 498 13.40 11.67 -6.24
CA ILE A 498 13.63 12.92 -6.97
C ILE A 498 12.29 13.62 -7.16
N ILE A 499 12.10 14.75 -6.50
CA ILE A 499 10.95 15.65 -6.68
C ILE A 499 11.44 16.85 -7.49
N ASN A 500 11.18 16.81 -8.80
CA ASN A 500 11.65 17.80 -9.77
C ASN A 500 10.80 19.08 -9.79
N LYS A 501 9.56 19.01 -9.31
CA LYS A 501 8.67 20.17 -9.20
C LYS A 501 7.56 19.89 -8.18
N CYS A 502 7.29 20.84 -7.31
CA CYS A 502 6.17 20.81 -6.36
C CYS A 502 5.99 22.19 -5.70
N THR A 503 4.84 22.41 -5.06
CA THR A 503 4.65 23.54 -4.15
C THR A 503 5.46 23.31 -2.87
N GLU A 504 5.18 22.21 -2.16
CA GLU A 504 6.02 21.73 -1.06
C GLU A 504 6.52 20.31 -1.37
N GLY A 505 7.69 19.95 -0.88
CA GLY A 505 8.28 18.64 -1.15
C GLY A 505 7.57 17.50 -0.44
N ILE A 506 7.92 17.28 0.83
CA ILE A 506 7.34 16.22 1.67
C ILE A 506 6.64 16.86 2.87
N GLU A 507 5.32 16.70 2.94
CA GLU A 507 4.51 17.14 4.08
C GLU A 507 4.01 15.95 4.89
N SER A 508 4.13 16.07 6.21
CA SER A 508 3.32 15.31 7.17
C SER A 508 2.57 16.26 8.09
N LYS A 509 1.25 16.14 8.19
CA LYS A 509 0.48 16.89 9.21
C LYS A 509 0.71 16.35 10.64
N ALA A 510 1.31 15.16 10.78
CA ALA A 510 1.72 14.57 12.06
C ALA A 510 3.25 14.51 12.17
N ILE A 511 3.85 13.31 12.21
CA ILE A 511 5.31 13.13 12.31
C ILE A 511 5.91 12.82 10.95
N LEU A 512 6.93 13.59 10.56
CA LEU A 512 7.83 13.24 9.46
C LEU A 512 9.11 12.63 10.02
N THR A 513 9.42 11.41 9.62
CA THR A 513 10.68 10.72 9.95
C THR A 513 11.40 10.30 8.68
N ILE A 514 12.66 10.69 8.54
CA ILE A 514 13.53 10.26 7.45
C ILE A 514 14.72 9.52 8.06
N GLN A 515 14.84 8.23 7.79
CA GLN A 515 15.90 7.35 8.32
C GLN A 515 16.92 6.91 7.26
N GLY A 516 16.59 7.10 5.97
CA GLY A 516 17.45 6.70 4.87
C GLY A 516 16.93 7.15 3.50
N GLY A 517 17.67 6.81 2.46
CA GLY A 517 17.38 7.14 1.06
C GLY A 517 18.20 8.33 0.52
N ASN A 518 18.18 8.48 -0.81
CA ASN A 518 18.76 9.62 -1.51
C ASN A 518 17.61 10.53 -1.96
N ILE A 519 17.47 11.69 -1.32
CA ILE A 519 16.32 12.58 -1.54
C ILE A 519 16.79 13.91 -2.15
N ARG A 520 16.22 14.27 -3.30
CA ARG A 520 16.40 15.56 -3.96
C ARG A 520 15.04 16.22 -4.17
N ILE A 521 14.87 17.44 -3.69
CA ILE A 521 13.62 18.19 -3.76
C ILE A 521 13.85 19.55 -4.42
N LEU A 522 13.02 19.87 -5.41
CA LEU A 522 12.86 21.20 -5.98
C LEU A 522 11.41 21.66 -5.75
N SER A 523 11.23 22.41 -4.66
CA SER A 523 9.95 23.01 -4.24
C SER A 523 9.95 24.53 -4.47
N SER A 524 8.75 25.12 -4.61
CA SER A 524 8.59 26.59 -4.62
C SER A 524 8.39 27.20 -3.23
N ASP A 525 7.94 26.38 -2.28
CA ASP A 525 7.79 26.69 -0.86
C ASP A 525 8.67 25.71 -0.05
N ASP A 526 8.18 25.17 1.06
CA ASP A 526 8.94 24.27 1.93
C ASP A 526 9.38 22.97 1.24
N GLY A 527 10.66 22.64 1.36
CA GLY A 527 11.17 21.34 0.92
C GLY A 527 10.63 20.19 1.79
N LEU A 528 10.57 20.41 3.10
CA LEU A 528 10.01 19.50 4.09
C LEU A 528 9.11 20.32 5.02
N ASN A 529 7.85 19.89 5.19
CA ASN A 529 6.89 20.53 6.08
C ASN A 529 6.33 19.50 7.07
N THR A 530 6.28 19.86 8.35
CA THR A 530 5.65 19.01 9.37
C THR A 530 4.79 19.84 10.33
N GLY A 531 3.53 19.42 10.50
CA GLY A 531 2.59 20.03 11.45
C GLY A 531 2.82 19.62 12.91
N GLY A 532 3.54 18.52 13.13
CA GLY A 532 3.93 18.01 14.44
C GLY A 532 5.43 18.16 14.71
N GLY A 533 6.09 17.03 15.00
CA GLY A 533 7.55 16.97 15.22
C GLY A 533 8.25 16.27 14.06
N GLY A 534 9.45 16.74 13.71
CA GLY A 534 10.33 16.12 12.72
C GLY A 534 11.50 15.37 13.36
N GLN A 535 11.86 14.21 12.83
CA GLN A 535 13.12 13.51 13.12
C GLN A 535 13.83 13.23 11.78
N PHE A 536 15.04 13.74 11.63
CA PHE A 536 15.82 13.71 10.38
C PHE A 536 17.20 13.12 10.60
#